data_AF-A0A964HD74-F1
#
_entry.id   AF-A0A964HD74-F1
#
_cell.length_a   1.000
_cell.length_b   1.000
_cell.length_c   1.000
_cell.angle_alpha   90.00
_cell.angle_beta   90.00
_cell.angle_gamma   90.00
#
_symmetry.space_group_name_H-M   'P 1'
#
loop_
_entity.id
_entity.type
_entity.pdbx_description
1 polymer ?
#
loop_
_entity_poly.entity_id
_entity_poly.type
_entity_poly.pdbx_seq_one_letter_code
_entity_poly.pdbx_strand_id
1 'polypeptide(L)'
;MEAAISGDEDATRRLDEMGLWEAFLLGAQNGRPLLDHAAHILSIERASSAPQHAVEQGNFKDAASLLAKDELLSMYLWPEAFSLIESAQTLDSLLLLRASVALEVQLSILAAMDVQSGLAESIVQRVMPRADQPGWNPTKLLFTYVLKENGLSTIQALYEHKPLNGQRLELSTLKRWSAGSHFPNQVWFGPIVKALWGDANYAPAWNHYWAAKHLNYVGYLAQTFSEAARKLEGTDNEAKYRPWPHYPFGYSCFEDWAQARFPVWKTYHHHRRVQP
;
A
#
# COMPACT_ATOMS: atom_id res chain seq x y z
N MET A 1 10.91 23.76 -15.62
CA MET A 1 12.28 23.28 -15.97
C MET A 1 12.92 24.19 -17.00
N GLU A 2 12.28 24.44 -18.15
CA GLU A 2 12.82 25.34 -19.20
C GLU A 2 13.07 26.78 -18.72
N ALA A 3 12.18 27.34 -17.88
CA ALA A 3 12.39 28.66 -17.28
C ALA A 3 13.61 28.71 -16.34
N ALA A 4 13.82 27.69 -15.50
CA ALA A 4 14.99 27.60 -14.62
C ALA A 4 16.29 27.43 -15.42
N ILE A 5 16.28 26.61 -16.48
CA ILE A 5 17.41 26.46 -17.43
C ILE A 5 17.71 27.81 -18.11
N SER A 6 16.70 28.64 -18.31
CA SER A 6 16.82 29.98 -18.91
C SER A 6 17.25 31.06 -17.90
N GLY A 7 17.58 30.70 -16.65
CA GLY A 7 18.08 31.62 -15.62
C GLY A 7 17.00 32.33 -14.79
N ASP A 8 15.75 31.84 -14.80
CA ASP A 8 14.70 32.33 -13.91
C ASP A 8 14.99 31.90 -12.46
N GLU A 9 15.31 32.87 -11.59
CA GLU A 9 15.67 32.64 -10.18
C GLU A 9 14.51 32.08 -9.35
N ASP A 10 13.27 32.46 -9.65
CA ASP A 10 12.09 31.95 -8.95
C ASP A 10 11.77 30.53 -9.40
N ALA A 11 11.96 30.22 -10.68
CA ALA A 11 11.86 28.85 -11.18
C ALA A 11 12.96 27.94 -10.62
N THR A 12 14.16 28.49 -10.37
CA THR A 12 15.28 27.77 -9.76
C THR A 12 15.00 27.47 -8.29
N ARG A 13 14.59 28.48 -7.51
CA ARG A 13 14.21 28.31 -6.09
C ARG A 13 13.09 27.27 -5.92
N ARG A 14 12.09 27.30 -6.80
CA ARG A 14 11.00 26.31 -6.82
C ARG A 14 11.47 24.89 -7.10
N LEU A 15 12.52 24.71 -7.90
CA LEU A 15 13.10 23.38 -8.14
C LEU A 15 13.95 22.93 -6.95
N ASP A 16 14.67 23.84 -6.30
CA ASP A 16 15.50 23.53 -5.13
C ASP A 16 14.65 23.17 -3.89
N GLU A 17 13.45 23.74 -3.77
CA GLU A 17 12.48 23.41 -2.72
C GLU A 17 11.63 22.17 -3.04
N MET A 18 11.75 21.61 -4.23
CA MET A 18 10.93 20.49 -4.69
C MET A 18 11.43 19.16 -4.14
N GLY A 19 10.54 18.43 -3.48
CA GLY A 19 10.81 17.06 -3.07
C GLY A 19 10.92 16.08 -4.25
N LEU A 20 11.52 14.91 -4.01
CA LEU A 20 11.71 13.86 -5.02
C LEU A 20 10.38 13.36 -5.57
N TRP A 21 9.40 13.13 -4.69
CA TRP A 21 8.06 12.67 -5.08
C TRP A 21 7.28 13.76 -5.79
N GLU A 22 7.41 15.01 -5.37
CA GLU A 22 6.84 16.15 -6.10
C GLU A 22 7.36 16.22 -7.53
N ALA A 23 8.68 16.14 -7.72
CA ALA A 23 9.29 16.14 -9.05
C ALA A 23 8.81 14.94 -9.89
N PHE A 24 8.80 13.73 -9.31
CA PHE A 24 8.33 12.52 -9.98
C PHE A 24 6.86 12.61 -10.39
N LEU A 25 5.97 13.03 -9.48
CA LEU A 25 4.53 13.08 -9.72
C LEU A 25 4.16 14.17 -10.74
N LEU A 26 4.82 15.34 -10.70
CA LEU A 26 4.63 16.38 -11.71
C LEU A 26 5.02 15.89 -13.10
N GLY A 27 6.15 15.18 -13.22
CA GLY A 27 6.57 14.57 -14.48
C GLY A 27 5.63 13.47 -14.96
N ALA A 28 5.20 12.58 -14.07
CA ALA A 28 4.31 11.47 -14.40
C ALA A 28 2.90 11.91 -14.81
N GLN A 29 2.40 13.01 -14.25
CA GLN A 29 1.05 13.50 -14.53
C GLN A 29 0.94 14.36 -15.78
N ASN A 30 2.05 14.91 -16.27
CA ASN A 30 2.12 15.65 -17.53
C ASN A 30 1.00 16.71 -17.66
N GLY A 31 0.83 17.54 -16.62
CA GLY A 31 -0.17 18.61 -16.57
C GLY A 31 -1.59 18.20 -16.18
N ARG A 32 -1.85 16.92 -15.88
CA ARG A 32 -3.14 16.48 -15.33
C ARG A 32 -3.26 16.82 -13.84
N PRO A 33 -4.48 17.01 -13.30
CA PRO A 33 -4.67 17.21 -11.87
C PRO A 33 -4.14 16.04 -11.03
N LEU A 34 -3.60 16.36 -9.85
CA LEU A 34 -3.15 15.37 -8.89
C LEU A 34 -4.33 14.53 -8.38
N LEU A 35 -4.18 13.21 -8.48
CA LEU A 35 -5.08 12.25 -7.84
C LEU A 35 -4.90 12.33 -6.31
N ASP A 36 -5.96 12.05 -5.53
CA ASP A 36 -5.95 12.23 -4.07
C ASP A 36 -4.83 11.45 -3.38
N HIS A 37 -4.57 10.22 -3.82
CA HIS A 37 -3.46 9.42 -3.29
C HIS A 37 -2.08 10.02 -3.62
N ALA A 38 -1.93 10.70 -4.76
CA ALA A 38 -0.70 11.41 -5.11
C ALA A 38 -0.54 12.67 -4.24
N ALA A 39 -1.61 13.44 -4.04
CA ALA A 39 -1.60 14.59 -3.13
C ALA A 39 -1.27 14.18 -1.69
N HIS A 40 -1.70 13.00 -1.26
CA HIS A 40 -1.35 12.43 0.04
C HIS A 40 0.13 12.11 0.16
N ILE A 41 0.74 11.50 -0.87
CA ILE A 41 2.19 11.24 -0.90
C ILE A 41 2.97 12.57 -0.74
N LEU A 42 2.55 13.63 -1.44
CA LEU A 42 3.17 14.95 -1.30
C LEU A 42 2.97 15.55 0.10
N SER A 43 1.81 15.32 0.71
CA SER A 43 1.55 15.76 2.09
C SER A 43 2.53 15.09 3.06
N ILE A 44 2.79 13.79 2.89
CA ILE A 44 3.76 13.05 3.71
C ILE A 44 5.18 13.56 3.46
N GLU A 45 5.60 13.73 2.20
CA GLU A 45 6.92 14.23 1.85
C GLU A 45 7.20 15.59 2.49
N ARG A 46 6.27 16.54 2.34
CA ARG A 46 6.41 17.89 2.89
C ARG A 46 6.45 17.88 4.41
N ALA A 47 5.56 17.15 5.06
CA ALA A 47 5.57 17.01 6.52
C ALA A 47 6.87 16.36 7.03
N SER A 48 7.47 15.45 6.24
CA SER A 48 8.66 14.71 6.63
C SER A 48 9.96 15.51 6.51
N SER A 49 9.94 16.67 5.85
CA SER A 49 11.13 17.48 5.58
C SER A 49 11.88 17.89 6.86
N ALA A 50 11.18 18.47 7.85
CA ALA A 50 11.82 18.89 9.10
C ALA A 50 12.34 17.71 9.95
N PRO A 51 11.56 16.63 10.17
CA PRO A 51 12.09 15.41 10.80
C PRO A 51 13.29 14.81 10.08
N GLN A 52 13.26 14.76 8.74
CA GLN A 52 14.37 14.24 7.95
C GLN A 52 15.64 15.07 8.15
N HIS A 53 15.53 16.39 8.13
CA HIS A 53 16.67 17.27 8.37
C HIS A 53 17.28 17.07 9.76
N ALA A 54 16.44 16.89 10.79
CA ALA A 54 16.91 16.57 12.14
C ALA A 54 17.67 15.22 12.18
N VAL A 55 17.18 14.21 11.46
CA VAL A 55 17.86 12.91 11.30
C VAL A 55 19.21 13.06 10.57
N GLU A 56 19.28 13.84 9.49
CA GLU A 56 20.51 14.09 8.73
C GLU A 56 21.60 14.77 9.59
N GLN A 57 21.19 15.59 10.56
CA GLN A 57 22.07 16.20 11.55
C GLN A 57 22.42 15.26 12.74
N GLY A 58 21.91 14.03 12.75
CA GLY A 58 22.08 13.07 13.84
C GLY A 58 21.23 13.37 15.10
N ASN A 59 20.28 14.30 15.01
CA ASN A 59 19.41 14.70 16.11
C ASN A 59 18.09 13.89 16.11
N PHE A 60 18.21 12.60 16.42
CA PHE A 60 17.05 11.69 16.40
C PHE A 60 15.97 12.02 17.44
N LYS A 61 16.36 12.60 18.59
CA LYS A 61 15.41 13.01 19.62
C LYS A 61 14.52 14.15 19.15
N ASP A 62 15.09 15.15 18.49
CA ASP A 62 14.30 16.23 17.90
C ASP A 62 13.43 15.73 16.75
N ALA A 63 13.96 14.85 15.90
CA ALA A 63 13.19 14.19 14.85
C ALA A 63 11.94 13.47 15.41
N ALA A 64 12.08 12.70 16.49
CA ALA A 64 10.95 12.06 17.16
C ALA A 64 9.93 13.09 17.70
N SER A 65 10.40 14.20 18.26
CA SER A 65 9.53 15.28 18.74
C SER A 65 8.75 15.95 17.61
N LEU A 66 9.41 16.22 16.48
CA LEU A 66 8.79 16.81 15.29
C LEU A 66 7.74 15.86 14.70
N LEU A 67 8.07 14.57 14.57
CA LEU A 67 7.13 13.54 14.11
C LEU A 67 5.90 13.42 15.02
N ALA A 68 6.08 13.52 16.34
CA ALA A 68 4.99 13.41 17.30
C ALA A 68 4.04 14.63 17.28
N LYS A 69 4.56 15.82 16.94
CA LYS A 69 3.78 17.06 16.89
C LYS A 69 3.01 17.23 15.58
N ASP A 70 3.44 16.59 14.51
CA ASP A 70 2.78 16.66 13.21
C ASP A 70 1.51 15.77 13.18
N GLU A 71 0.37 16.36 12.84
CA GLU A 71 -0.93 15.69 12.85
C GLU A 71 -1.01 14.52 11.86
N LEU A 72 -0.30 14.59 10.74
CA LEU A 72 -0.27 13.55 9.73
C LEU A 72 0.76 12.46 10.09
N LEU A 73 2.00 12.85 10.38
CA LEU A 73 3.09 11.90 10.58
C LEU A 73 2.91 11.07 11.86
N SER A 74 2.36 11.68 12.91
CA SER A 74 2.06 10.96 14.17
C SER A 74 1.09 9.79 13.96
N MET A 75 0.22 9.83 12.95
CA MET A 75 -0.72 8.74 12.65
C MET A 75 -0.05 7.46 12.14
N TYR A 76 1.19 7.55 11.63
CA TYR A 76 1.97 6.41 11.14
C TYR A 76 2.83 5.74 12.23
N LEU A 77 2.92 6.37 13.40
CA LEU A 77 3.81 5.97 14.47
C LEU A 77 3.00 5.51 15.68
N TRP A 78 3.56 4.57 16.42
CA TRP A 78 3.03 4.05 17.69
C TRP A 78 4.05 4.32 18.81
N PRO A 79 3.68 4.19 20.09
CA PRO A 79 4.57 4.58 21.20
C PRO A 79 5.98 4.00 21.13
N GLU A 80 6.11 2.71 20.79
CA GLU A 80 7.43 2.07 20.64
C GLU A 80 8.24 2.65 19.47
N ALA A 81 7.60 3.04 18.36
CA ALA A 81 8.28 3.67 17.23
C ALA A 81 9.01 4.96 17.65
N PHE A 82 8.36 5.79 18.48
CA PHE A 82 8.99 7.00 19.01
C PHE A 82 10.20 6.65 19.88
N SER A 83 10.08 5.68 20.79
CA SER A 83 11.20 5.24 21.62
C SER A 83 12.38 4.69 20.80
N LEU A 84 12.10 3.96 19.71
CA LEU A 84 13.13 3.46 18.80
C LEU A 84 13.84 4.60 18.06
N ILE A 85 13.09 5.62 17.60
CA ILE A 85 13.68 6.79 16.95
C ILE A 85 14.54 7.56 17.96
N GLU A 86 14.01 7.89 19.14
CA GLU A 86 14.73 8.66 20.16
C GLU A 86 16.05 8.01 20.60
N SER A 87 16.11 6.68 20.62
CA SER A 87 17.29 5.91 21.04
C SER A 87 18.26 5.58 19.90
N ALA A 88 17.90 5.87 18.65
CA ALA A 88 18.72 5.57 17.50
C ALA A 88 20.03 6.37 17.50
N GLN A 89 21.09 5.72 17.03
CA GLN A 89 22.40 6.34 16.84
C GLN A 89 22.74 6.52 15.36
N THR A 90 22.06 5.76 14.49
CA THR A 90 22.29 5.76 13.05
C THR A 90 20.97 5.55 12.32
N LEU A 91 20.88 6.03 11.09
CA LEU A 91 19.72 5.76 10.24
C LEU A 91 19.55 4.27 9.94
N ASP A 92 20.66 3.52 9.85
CA ASP A 92 20.65 2.09 9.59
C ASP A 92 19.99 1.29 10.72
N SER A 93 20.15 1.73 11.98
CA SER A 93 19.45 1.11 13.12
C SER A 93 17.93 1.25 13.05
N LEU A 94 17.41 2.15 12.21
CA LEU A 94 15.98 2.37 11.99
C LEU A 94 15.44 1.66 10.75
N LEU A 95 16.23 0.86 10.02
CA LEU A 95 15.81 0.27 8.75
C LEU A 95 14.49 -0.50 8.85
N LEU A 96 14.36 -1.36 9.86
CA LEU A 96 13.15 -2.17 10.04
C LEU A 96 11.95 -1.36 10.53
N LEU A 97 12.19 -0.33 11.34
CA LEU A 97 11.14 0.62 11.70
C LEU A 97 10.65 1.39 10.48
N ARG A 98 11.56 1.89 9.64
CA ARG A 98 11.24 2.59 8.40
C ARG A 98 10.46 1.68 7.44
N ALA A 99 10.82 0.40 7.37
CA ALA A 99 10.05 -0.59 6.61
C ALA A 99 8.62 -0.74 7.16
N SER A 100 8.44 -0.82 8.48
CA SER A 100 7.12 -0.87 9.13
C SER A 100 6.27 0.37 8.84
N VAL A 101 6.86 1.56 8.94
CA VAL A 101 6.18 2.82 8.58
C VAL A 101 5.83 2.87 7.10
N ALA A 102 6.73 2.41 6.22
CA ALA A 102 6.46 2.35 4.79
C ALA A 102 5.27 1.44 4.46
N LEU A 103 5.12 0.30 5.17
CA LEU A 103 3.95 -0.58 5.00
C LEU A 103 2.65 0.12 5.43
N GLU A 104 2.67 0.89 6.53
CA GLU A 104 1.52 1.71 6.96
C GLU A 104 1.19 2.81 5.93
N VAL A 105 2.20 3.45 5.34
CA VAL A 105 2.01 4.42 4.24
C VAL A 105 1.36 3.75 3.03
N GLN A 106 1.79 2.55 2.63
CA GLN A 106 1.17 1.82 1.52
C GLN A 106 -0.30 1.48 1.80
N LEU A 107 -0.63 1.09 3.05
CA LEU A 107 -2.01 0.86 3.44
C LEU A 107 -2.86 2.13 3.39
N SER A 108 -2.29 3.26 3.81
CA SER A 108 -2.93 4.59 3.72
C SER A 108 -3.18 5.02 2.27
N ILE A 109 -2.22 4.77 1.35
CA ILE A 109 -2.37 5.03 -0.09
C ILE A 109 -3.52 4.19 -0.67
N LEU A 110 -3.61 2.90 -0.31
CA LEU A 110 -4.73 2.06 -0.74
C LEU A 110 -6.08 2.59 -0.26
N ALA A 111 -6.15 3.10 0.98
CA ALA A 111 -7.35 3.73 1.49
C ALA A 111 -7.70 5.01 0.71
N ALA A 112 -6.72 5.83 0.36
CA ALA A 112 -6.91 7.02 -0.48
C ALA A 112 -7.49 6.65 -1.85
N MET A 113 -6.95 5.61 -2.50
CA MET A 113 -7.47 5.11 -3.79
C MET A 113 -8.90 4.58 -3.67
N ASP A 114 -9.22 3.88 -2.58
CA ASP A 114 -10.56 3.35 -2.31
C ASP A 114 -11.58 4.47 -2.14
N VAL A 115 -11.26 5.48 -1.33
CA VAL A 115 -12.08 6.68 -1.15
C VAL A 115 -12.23 7.45 -2.46
N GLN A 116 -11.13 7.58 -3.22
CA GLN A 116 -11.12 8.29 -4.50
C GLN A 116 -12.06 7.64 -5.52
N SER A 117 -12.21 6.32 -5.50
CA SER A 117 -13.08 5.57 -6.41
C SER A 117 -14.56 5.99 -6.32
N GLY A 118 -14.99 6.53 -5.17
CA GLY A 118 -16.37 6.96 -4.94
C GLY A 118 -17.40 5.82 -4.92
N LEU A 119 -16.95 4.56 -4.93
CA LEU A 119 -17.86 3.41 -4.88
C LEU A 119 -18.46 3.25 -3.48
N ALA A 120 -19.74 2.87 -3.43
CA ALA A 120 -20.44 2.62 -2.17
C ALA A 120 -19.79 1.48 -1.37
N GLU A 121 -19.28 0.48 -2.06
CA GLU A 121 -18.54 -0.62 -1.47
C GLU A 121 -17.05 -0.48 -1.71
N SER A 122 -16.26 -0.81 -0.68
CA SER A 122 -14.81 -0.76 -0.74
C SER A 122 -14.25 -1.85 -1.66
N ILE A 123 -13.46 -1.43 -2.65
CA ILE A 123 -12.67 -2.31 -3.52
C ILE A 123 -11.64 -3.05 -2.68
N VAL A 124 -10.95 -2.32 -1.81
CA VAL A 124 -9.82 -2.87 -1.04
C VAL A 124 -10.32 -3.85 0.02
N GLN A 125 -11.38 -3.54 0.77
CA GLN A 125 -11.93 -4.47 1.78
C GLN A 125 -12.46 -5.76 1.15
N ARG A 126 -12.99 -5.72 -0.07
CA ARG A 126 -13.44 -6.93 -0.81
C ARG A 126 -12.30 -7.92 -1.10
N VAL A 127 -11.05 -7.44 -1.15
CA VAL A 127 -9.85 -8.27 -1.37
C VAL A 127 -8.89 -8.28 -0.19
N MET A 128 -9.33 -7.80 0.98
CA MET A 128 -8.53 -7.78 2.19
C MET A 128 -8.70 -9.09 2.97
N PRO A 129 -7.59 -9.77 3.34
CA PRO A 129 -7.66 -10.99 4.11
C PRO A 129 -8.16 -10.72 5.54
N ARG A 130 -8.70 -11.74 6.18
CA ARG A 130 -9.27 -11.68 7.53
C ARG A 130 -8.74 -12.82 8.38
N ALA A 131 -8.50 -12.56 9.66
CA ALA A 131 -7.97 -13.56 10.58
C ALA A 131 -8.93 -14.74 10.81
N ASP A 132 -10.25 -14.52 10.68
CA ASP A 132 -11.28 -15.56 10.76
C ASP A 132 -11.37 -16.44 9.50
N GLN A 133 -10.59 -16.14 8.45
CA GLN A 133 -10.55 -16.86 7.19
C GLN A 133 -9.10 -17.27 6.83
N PRO A 134 -8.48 -18.20 7.58
CA PRO A 134 -7.11 -18.60 7.33
C PRO A 134 -6.92 -19.15 5.91
N GLY A 135 -5.83 -18.75 5.25
CA GLY A 135 -5.52 -19.14 3.88
C GLY A 135 -6.30 -18.38 2.79
N TRP A 136 -7.07 -17.34 3.16
CA TRP A 136 -7.73 -16.46 2.19
C TRP A 136 -6.91 -15.22 1.92
N ASN A 137 -5.94 -15.33 1.00
CA ASN A 137 -5.12 -14.21 0.59
C ASN A 137 -5.84 -13.30 -0.45
N PRO A 138 -5.33 -12.08 -0.72
CA PRO A 138 -5.90 -11.15 -1.69
C PRO A 138 -6.17 -11.73 -3.09
N THR A 139 -5.34 -12.67 -3.56
CA THR A 139 -5.55 -13.28 -4.90
C THR A 139 -6.77 -14.18 -4.92
N LYS A 140 -6.91 -15.02 -3.89
CA LYS A 140 -8.08 -15.88 -3.75
C LYS A 140 -9.36 -15.06 -3.63
N LEU A 141 -9.31 -13.95 -2.89
CA LEU A 141 -10.42 -13.01 -2.77
C LEU A 141 -10.77 -12.32 -4.09
N LEU A 142 -9.77 -11.95 -4.90
CA LEU A 142 -9.98 -11.44 -6.27
C LEU A 142 -10.76 -12.45 -7.12
N PHE A 143 -10.39 -13.73 -7.10
CA PHE A 143 -11.12 -14.75 -7.87
C PHE A 143 -12.51 -15.06 -7.29
N THR A 144 -12.68 -14.91 -5.98
CA THR A 144 -14.02 -14.98 -5.35
C THR A 144 -14.92 -13.84 -5.87
N TYR A 145 -14.37 -12.63 -6.00
CA TYR A 145 -15.04 -11.50 -6.64
C TYR A 145 -15.39 -11.80 -8.11
N VAL A 146 -14.42 -12.25 -8.92
CA VAL A 146 -14.64 -12.59 -10.35
C VAL A 146 -15.77 -13.61 -10.51
N LEU A 147 -15.79 -14.66 -9.69
CA LEU A 147 -16.84 -15.69 -9.71
C LEU A 147 -18.20 -15.09 -9.35
N LYS A 148 -18.29 -14.35 -8.24
CA LYS A 148 -19.54 -13.77 -7.73
C LYS A 148 -20.18 -12.80 -8.73
N GLU A 149 -19.40 -11.88 -9.30
CA GLU A 149 -19.92 -10.88 -10.24
C GLU A 149 -20.40 -11.48 -11.56
N ASN A 150 -19.98 -12.70 -11.89
CA ASN A 150 -20.40 -13.43 -13.10
C ASN A 150 -21.42 -14.54 -12.81
N GLY A 151 -21.96 -14.63 -11.58
CA GLY A 151 -22.95 -15.65 -11.20
C GLY A 151 -22.39 -17.08 -11.18
N LEU A 152 -21.09 -17.23 -10.95
CA LEU A 152 -20.39 -18.51 -10.94
C LEU A 152 -20.04 -18.92 -9.51
N SER A 153 -20.13 -20.22 -9.22
CA SER A 153 -19.85 -20.78 -7.90
C SER A 153 -18.51 -21.52 -7.81
N THR A 154 -17.90 -21.89 -8.94
CA THR A 154 -16.66 -22.67 -8.96
C THR A 154 -15.73 -22.24 -10.09
N ILE A 155 -14.45 -22.54 -9.94
CA ILE A 155 -13.44 -22.33 -10.99
C ILE A 155 -13.66 -23.25 -12.19
N GLN A 156 -14.25 -24.43 -11.99
CA GLN A 156 -14.67 -25.27 -13.09
C GLN A 156 -15.74 -24.56 -13.95
N ALA A 157 -16.74 -23.97 -13.29
CA ALA A 157 -17.77 -23.20 -13.98
C ALA A 157 -17.20 -21.97 -14.71
N LEU A 158 -16.17 -21.32 -14.14
CA LEU A 158 -15.44 -20.25 -14.82
C LEU A 158 -14.70 -20.76 -16.06
N TYR A 159 -13.99 -21.87 -15.95
CA TYR A 159 -13.27 -22.47 -17.07
C TYR A 159 -14.20 -22.87 -18.23
N GLU A 160 -15.38 -23.40 -17.91
CA GLU A 160 -16.41 -23.81 -18.88
C GLU A 160 -17.31 -22.65 -19.35
N HIS A 161 -17.09 -21.44 -18.84
CA HIS A 161 -17.95 -20.30 -19.11
C HIS A 161 -17.83 -19.89 -20.58
N LYS A 162 -18.94 -19.90 -21.33
CA LYS A 162 -18.95 -19.64 -22.79
C LYS A 162 -18.15 -18.41 -23.24
N PRO A 163 -18.22 -17.25 -22.56
CA PRO A 163 -17.40 -16.09 -22.91
C PRO A 163 -15.89 -16.31 -22.85
N LEU A 164 -15.41 -17.26 -22.05
CA LEU A 164 -13.99 -17.63 -21.95
C LEU A 164 -13.56 -18.68 -22.98
N ASN A 165 -14.49 -19.20 -23.80
CA ASN A 165 -14.15 -20.11 -24.88
C ASN A 165 -13.18 -19.45 -25.87
N GLY A 166 -12.07 -20.12 -26.16
CA GLY A 166 -11.02 -19.60 -27.04
C GLY A 166 -9.90 -18.83 -26.32
N GLN A 167 -10.03 -18.57 -25.02
CA GLN A 167 -8.89 -18.16 -24.20
C GLN A 167 -7.95 -19.36 -24.04
N ARG A 168 -6.65 -19.17 -24.30
CA ARG A 168 -5.61 -20.20 -24.09
C ARG A 168 -5.28 -20.33 -22.60
N LEU A 169 -6.27 -20.66 -21.79
CA LEU A 169 -6.17 -20.71 -20.34
C LEU A 169 -6.36 -22.14 -19.86
N GLU A 170 -5.37 -22.69 -19.17
CA GLU A 170 -5.48 -24.02 -18.57
C GLU A 170 -6.23 -23.98 -17.24
N LEU A 171 -7.06 -25.00 -16.98
CA LEU A 171 -7.76 -25.18 -15.71
C LEU A 171 -6.79 -25.25 -14.52
N SER A 172 -5.61 -25.87 -14.69
CA SER A 172 -4.55 -25.94 -13.67
C SER A 172 -4.08 -24.54 -13.22
N THR A 173 -3.98 -23.61 -14.16
CA THR A 173 -3.54 -22.23 -13.92
C THR A 173 -4.63 -21.44 -13.19
N LEU A 174 -5.88 -21.57 -13.61
CA LEU A 174 -7.02 -21.00 -12.88
C LEU A 174 -7.11 -21.52 -11.45
N LYS A 175 -6.93 -22.83 -11.22
CA LYS A 175 -6.92 -23.44 -9.89
C LYS A 175 -5.81 -22.87 -9.00
N ARG A 176 -4.61 -22.65 -9.55
CA ARG A 176 -3.48 -22.04 -8.83
C ARG A 176 -3.79 -20.60 -8.43
N TRP A 177 -4.38 -19.82 -9.32
CA TRP A 177 -4.77 -18.44 -9.02
C TRP A 177 -5.90 -18.36 -8.00
N SER A 178 -6.94 -19.18 -8.14
CA SER A 178 -8.05 -19.21 -7.20
C SER A 178 -7.66 -19.72 -5.81
N ALA A 179 -6.67 -20.61 -5.73
CA ALA A 179 -6.08 -21.03 -4.47
C ALA A 179 -5.17 -19.95 -3.86
N GLY A 180 -4.86 -18.89 -4.61
CA GLY A 180 -3.99 -17.80 -4.21
C GLY A 180 -2.50 -18.13 -4.21
N SER A 181 -2.09 -19.23 -4.82
CA SER A 181 -0.68 -19.64 -4.88
C SER A 181 0.15 -18.82 -5.88
N HIS A 182 -0.50 -18.21 -6.88
CA HIS A 182 0.13 -17.44 -7.93
C HIS A 182 -0.77 -16.26 -8.28
N PHE A 183 -0.20 -15.09 -8.56
CA PHE A 183 -0.96 -13.92 -9.01
C PHE A 183 -0.97 -13.86 -10.56
N PRO A 184 -2.12 -13.65 -11.22
CA PRO A 184 -2.16 -13.49 -12.67
C PRO A 184 -1.44 -12.19 -13.08
N ASN A 185 -0.68 -12.20 -14.16
CA ASN A 185 -0.18 -10.96 -14.75
C ASN A 185 -1.26 -10.29 -15.63
N GLN A 186 -1.02 -9.05 -16.05
CA GLN A 186 -1.98 -8.28 -16.84
C GLN A 186 -2.27 -8.90 -18.21
N VAL A 187 -1.26 -9.53 -18.83
CA VAL A 187 -1.38 -10.17 -20.15
C VAL A 187 -2.39 -11.32 -20.11
N TRP A 188 -2.44 -12.05 -19.00
CA TRP A 188 -3.39 -13.13 -18.80
C TRP A 188 -4.73 -12.67 -18.22
N PHE A 189 -4.72 -11.67 -17.35
CA PHE A 189 -5.94 -11.18 -16.71
C PHE A 189 -6.81 -10.34 -17.66
N GLY A 190 -6.21 -9.48 -18.49
CA GLY A 190 -6.94 -8.61 -19.42
C GLY A 190 -7.88 -9.34 -20.38
N PRO A 191 -7.47 -10.45 -21.03
CA PRO A 191 -8.36 -11.25 -21.85
C PRO A 191 -9.53 -11.88 -21.08
N ILE A 192 -9.33 -12.27 -19.82
CA ILE A 192 -10.41 -12.73 -18.93
C ILE A 192 -11.38 -11.59 -18.68
N VAL A 193 -10.87 -10.39 -18.40
CA VAL A 193 -11.70 -9.20 -18.17
C VAL A 193 -12.54 -8.88 -19.40
N LYS A 194 -11.92 -8.82 -20.58
CA LYS A 194 -12.61 -8.58 -21.85
C LYS A 194 -13.68 -9.63 -22.13
N ALA A 195 -13.38 -10.91 -21.88
CA ALA A 195 -14.30 -12.00 -22.11
C ALA A 195 -15.54 -11.93 -21.20
N LEU A 196 -15.34 -11.68 -19.90
CA LEU A 196 -16.42 -11.69 -18.92
C LEU A 196 -17.29 -10.43 -18.96
N TRP A 197 -16.67 -9.25 -19.12
CA TRP A 197 -17.38 -7.97 -19.05
C TRP A 197 -17.53 -7.25 -20.40
N GLY A 198 -17.03 -7.84 -21.50
CA GLY A 198 -17.09 -7.25 -22.84
C GLY A 198 -16.12 -6.07 -23.09
N ASP A 199 -15.52 -5.53 -22.03
CA ASP A 199 -14.57 -4.42 -22.06
C ASP A 199 -13.24 -4.83 -21.42
N ALA A 200 -12.15 -4.76 -22.19
CA ALA A 200 -10.82 -5.08 -21.68
C ALA A 200 -10.34 -4.09 -20.61
N ASN A 201 -10.94 -2.90 -20.53
CA ASN A 201 -10.61 -1.84 -19.59
C ASN A 201 -11.66 -1.69 -18.48
N TYR A 202 -12.51 -2.70 -18.27
CA TYR A 202 -13.56 -2.65 -17.25
C TYR A 202 -13.01 -2.31 -15.87
N ALA A 203 -13.21 -1.05 -15.45
CA ALA A 203 -12.52 -0.45 -14.32
C ALA A 203 -12.73 -1.21 -13.00
N PRO A 204 -13.94 -1.70 -12.65
CA PRO A 204 -14.14 -2.44 -11.41
C PRO A 204 -13.24 -3.69 -11.30
N ALA A 205 -13.06 -4.46 -12.37
CA ALA A 205 -12.20 -5.64 -12.34
C ALA A 205 -10.72 -5.26 -12.17
N TRP A 206 -10.25 -4.23 -12.86
CA TRP A 206 -8.88 -3.74 -12.74
C TRP A 206 -8.60 -3.11 -11.37
N ASN A 207 -9.55 -2.40 -10.80
CA ASN A 207 -9.42 -1.83 -9.46
C ASN A 207 -9.24 -2.93 -8.40
N HIS A 208 -10.05 -4.00 -8.45
CA HIS A 208 -9.88 -5.15 -7.55
C HIS A 208 -8.56 -5.89 -7.81
N TYR A 209 -8.15 -6.04 -9.08
CA TYR A 209 -6.86 -6.62 -9.43
C TYR A 209 -5.70 -5.84 -8.82
N TRP A 210 -5.70 -4.51 -8.96
CA TRP A 210 -4.63 -3.68 -8.43
C TRP A 210 -4.64 -3.63 -6.91
N ALA A 211 -5.81 -3.53 -6.28
CA ALA A 211 -5.93 -3.61 -4.82
C ALA A 211 -5.40 -4.95 -4.29
N ALA A 212 -5.77 -6.06 -4.92
CA ALA A 212 -5.32 -7.39 -4.52
C ALA A 212 -3.80 -7.54 -4.70
N LYS A 213 -3.24 -7.04 -5.81
CA LYS A 213 -1.80 -7.09 -6.09
C LYS A 213 -0.99 -6.32 -5.04
N HIS A 214 -1.43 -5.10 -4.72
CA HIS A 214 -0.74 -4.26 -3.73
C HIS A 214 -0.85 -4.83 -2.32
N LEU A 215 -2.05 -5.26 -1.89
CA LEU A 215 -2.20 -5.91 -0.59
C LEU A 215 -1.36 -7.19 -0.47
N ASN A 216 -1.27 -8.00 -1.53
CA ASN A 216 -0.38 -9.17 -1.54
C ASN A 216 1.08 -8.78 -1.35
N TYR A 217 1.53 -7.72 -2.01
CA TYR A 217 2.90 -7.23 -1.88
C TYR A 217 3.20 -6.74 -0.47
N VAL A 218 2.31 -5.92 0.10
CA VAL A 218 2.42 -5.42 1.49
C VAL A 218 2.42 -6.59 2.47
N GLY A 219 1.48 -7.54 2.33
CA GLY A 219 1.40 -8.72 3.18
C GLY A 219 2.64 -9.62 3.08
N TYR A 220 3.14 -9.85 1.87
CA TYR A 220 4.35 -10.63 1.64
C TYR A 220 5.58 -10.03 2.34
N LEU A 221 5.79 -8.72 2.20
CA LEU A 221 6.91 -8.04 2.87
C LEU A 221 6.77 -8.09 4.39
N ALA A 222 5.58 -7.78 4.91
CA ALA A 222 5.30 -7.78 6.33
C ALA A 222 5.50 -9.17 6.96
N GLN A 223 5.00 -10.21 6.29
CA GLN A 223 5.19 -11.60 6.70
C GLN A 223 6.67 -12.00 6.66
N THR A 224 7.41 -11.60 5.62
CA THR A 224 8.85 -11.87 5.51
C THR A 224 9.62 -11.29 6.70
N PHE A 225 9.33 -10.04 7.09
CA PHE A 225 9.96 -9.42 8.26
C PHE A 225 9.55 -10.09 9.57
N SER A 226 8.26 -10.36 9.74
CA SER A 226 7.74 -11.04 10.94
C SER A 226 8.35 -12.43 11.12
N GLU A 227 8.41 -13.25 10.06
CA GLU A 227 9.02 -14.58 10.10
C GLU A 227 10.54 -14.53 10.34
N ALA A 228 11.23 -13.55 9.77
CA ALA A 228 12.66 -13.36 10.03
C ALA A 228 12.91 -13.00 11.50
N ALA A 229 12.09 -12.11 12.08
CA ALA A 229 12.21 -11.71 13.47
C ALA A 229 11.87 -12.86 14.44
N ARG A 230 10.83 -13.67 14.16
CA ARG A 230 10.48 -14.85 15.00
C ARG A 230 11.62 -15.85 15.11
N LYS A 231 12.46 -15.99 14.07
CA LYS A 231 13.64 -16.88 14.12
C LYS A 231 14.73 -16.39 15.08
N LEU A 232 14.66 -15.14 15.51
CA LEU A 232 15.65 -14.48 16.38
C LEU A 232 15.13 -14.24 17.80
N GLU A 233 13.89 -14.62 18.09
CA GLU A 233 13.29 -14.50 19.42
C GLU A 233 14.10 -15.27 20.47
N GLY A 234 14.42 -14.62 21.59
CA GLY A 234 15.28 -15.17 22.64
C GLY A 234 16.78 -15.15 22.33
N THR A 235 17.21 -14.50 21.25
CA THR A 235 18.64 -14.34 20.90
C THR A 235 19.12 -12.91 21.15
N ASP A 236 20.45 -12.71 21.23
CA ASP A 236 21.07 -11.39 21.37
C ASP A 236 20.74 -10.43 20.20
N ASN A 237 20.21 -10.95 19.08
CA ASN A 237 19.85 -10.15 17.91
C ASN A 237 18.37 -9.76 17.87
N GLU A 238 17.54 -10.21 18.81
CA GLU A 238 16.10 -9.91 18.83
C GLU A 238 15.84 -8.39 18.80
N ALA A 239 16.58 -7.63 19.63
CA ALA A 239 16.43 -6.18 19.73
C ALA A 239 16.70 -5.44 18.40
N LYS A 240 17.54 -6.00 17.53
CA LYS A 240 17.85 -5.42 16.21
C LYS A 240 16.70 -5.53 15.23
N TYR A 241 15.74 -6.42 15.49
CA TYR A 241 14.59 -6.67 14.63
C TYR A 241 13.33 -5.89 15.01
N ARG A 242 13.37 -5.12 16.11
CA ARG A 242 12.22 -4.31 16.54
C ARG A 242 11.76 -3.36 15.43
N PRO A 243 10.43 -3.18 15.26
CA PRO A 243 9.33 -3.66 16.12
C PRO A 243 8.89 -5.12 15.86
N TRP A 244 9.50 -5.82 14.90
CA TRP A 244 9.11 -7.18 14.54
C TRP A 244 9.46 -8.16 15.68
N PRO A 245 8.69 -9.25 15.87
CA PRO A 245 7.75 -9.85 14.93
C PRO A 245 6.35 -9.23 14.87
N HIS A 246 6.05 -8.30 15.78
CA HIS A 246 4.76 -7.61 15.79
C HIS A 246 4.66 -6.62 14.62
N TYR A 247 3.47 -6.55 14.05
CA TYR A 247 3.12 -5.60 13.01
C TYR A 247 3.00 -4.19 13.63
N PRO A 248 2.99 -3.11 12.82
CA PRO A 248 2.82 -1.74 13.33
C PRO A 248 1.67 -1.67 14.33
N PHE A 249 1.83 -0.93 15.43
CA PHE A 249 0.84 -0.86 16.53
C PHE A 249 0.65 -2.16 17.33
N GLY A 250 1.54 -3.14 17.22
CA GLY A 250 1.57 -4.31 18.09
C GLY A 250 0.66 -5.47 17.67
N TYR A 251 0.08 -5.45 16.46
CA TYR A 251 -0.74 -6.56 15.98
C TYR A 251 0.09 -7.83 15.75
N SER A 252 -0.54 -8.99 15.94
CA SER A 252 0.11 -10.30 15.87
C SER A 252 0.20 -10.88 14.45
N CYS A 253 -0.66 -10.44 13.54
CA CYS A 253 -0.72 -10.88 12.15
C CYS A 253 -1.07 -9.76 11.18
N PHE A 254 -0.83 -10.01 9.88
CA PHE A 254 -1.10 -9.06 8.80
C PHE A 254 -2.58 -8.74 8.70
N GLU A 255 -3.43 -9.76 8.83
CA GLU A 255 -4.88 -9.65 8.70
C GLU A 255 -5.45 -8.69 9.75
N ASP A 256 -5.09 -8.88 11.02
CA ASP A 256 -5.58 -8.02 12.11
C ASP A 256 -5.09 -6.58 11.94
N TRP A 257 -3.81 -6.41 11.60
CA TRP A 257 -3.24 -5.08 11.34
C TRP A 257 -3.96 -4.37 10.19
N ALA A 258 -4.11 -5.02 9.04
CA ALA A 258 -4.74 -4.42 7.87
C ALA A 258 -6.22 -4.10 8.13
N GLN A 259 -6.97 -5.02 8.74
CA GLN A 259 -8.40 -4.84 9.05
C GLN A 259 -8.64 -3.73 10.07
N ALA A 260 -7.74 -3.54 11.04
CA ALA A 260 -7.88 -2.50 12.04
C ALA A 260 -7.40 -1.12 11.54
N ARG A 261 -6.30 -1.07 10.77
CA ARG A 261 -5.67 0.18 10.33
C ARG A 261 -6.27 0.75 9.06
N PHE A 262 -6.74 -0.08 8.13
CA PHE A 262 -7.34 0.41 6.89
C PHE A 262 -8.56 1.33 7.11
N PRO A 263 -9.53 1.00 8.00
CA PRO A 263 -10.66 1.90 8.27
C PRO A 263 -10.25 3.26 8.86
N VAL A 264 -9.18 3.31 9.65
CA VAL A 264 -8.63 4.57 10.19
C VAL A 264 -8.20 5.48 9.04
N TRP A 265 -7.42 4.95 8.10
CA TRP A 265 -6.99 5.70 6.92
C TRP A 265 -8.15 6.08 6.00
N LYS A 266 -9.13 5.18 5.83
CA LYS A 266 -10.32 5.49 5.03
C LYS A 266 -11.08 6.68 5.61
N THR A 267 -11.23 6.73 6.92
CA THR A 267 -11.87 7.85 7.63
C THR A 267 -11.10 9.15 7.45
N TYR A 268 -9.77 9.10 7.62
CA TYR A 268 -8.88 10.24 7.38
C TYR A 268 -9.05 10.82 5.97
N HIS A 269 -9.01 9.96 4.94
CA HIS A 269 -9.14 10.40 3.54
C HIS A 269 -10.54 10.90 3.20
N HIS A 270 -11.59 10.34 3.79
CA HIS A 270 -12.94 10.86 3.66
C HIS A 270 -13.06 12.28 4.24
N HIS A 271 -12.52 12.54 5.44
CA HIS A 271 -12.57 13.87 6.04
C HIS A 271 -11.81 14.91 5.21
N ARG A 272 -10.63 14.56 4.66
CA ARG A 272 -9.86 15.46 3.79
C ARG A 272 -10.55 15.83 2.48
N ARG A 273 -11.43 14.97 1.97
CA ARG A 273 -12.26 15.32 0.80
C ARG A 273 -13.39 16.28 1.10
N VAL A 274 -13.88 16.27 2.35
CA VAL A 274 -15.02 17.09 2.78
C VAL A 274 -14.58 18.48 3.23
N GLN A 275 -13.33 18.64 3.66
CA GLN A 275 -12.73 19.92 4.03
C GLN A 275 -11.97 20.49 2.81
N PRO A 276 -12.49 21.55 2.15
CA PRO A 276 -11.86 22.17 0.99
C PRO A 276 -10.55 22.90 1.32
#